data_AF-A0A928RZW7-F1
#
_entry.id   AF-A0A928RZW7-F1
#
_cell.length_a   1.000
_cell.length_b   1.000
_cell.length_c   1.000
_cell.angle_alpha   90.00
_cell.angle_beta   90.00
_cell.angle_gamma   90.00
#
_symmetry.space_group_name_H-M   'P 1'
#
loop_
_entity.id
_entity.type
_entity.pdbx_description
1 polymer ?
#
loop_
_entity_poly.entity_id
_entity_poly.type
_entity_poly.pdbx_seq_one_letter_code
_entity_poly.pdbx_strand_id
1 'polypeptide(L)'
;MAIVSFDRESVVDYIPEYGGNRESLDPCIVSLRFVPYSRVQEYSRLLAARTRGLADQARIAELTHSVQRKQFVENVECIQGYYVGETRVSDPGEFYDTADTDLVLEIIRAMESNSRLSEGQRKN
;
A
#
# COMPACT_ATOMS: atom_id res chain seq x y z
N MET A 1 32.42 11.16 -3.25
CA MET A 1 31.93 10.57 -1.98
C MET A 1 30.55 11.16 -1.73
N ALA A 2 29.50 10.35 -1.73
CA ALA A 2 28.18 10.82 -1.31
C ALA A 2 27.44 9.65 -0.67
N ILE A 3 27.54 9.58 0.66
CA ILE A 3 26.47 8.99 1.46
C ILE A 3 25.41 10.09 1.52
N VAL A 4 24.34 9.93 0.75
CA VAL A 4 23.14 10.76 0.90
C VAL A 4 22.24 9.98 1.84
N SER A 5 22.02 10.53 3.03
CA SER A 5 21.12 9.96 4.03
C SER A 5 19.75 9.77 3.41
N PHE A 6 19.30 8.52 3.31
CA PHE A 6 17.94 8.18 2.96
C PHE A 6 17.07 8.48 4.18
N ASP A 7 16.13 9.41 4.04
CA ASP A 7 15.18 9.65 5.13
C ASP A 7 14.19 8.48 5.14
N ARG A 8 14.48 7.51 6.02
CA ARG A 8 13.66 6.31 6.25
C ARG A 8 12.24 6.66 6.71
N GLU A 9 12.02 7.91 7.09
CA GLU A 9 10.75 8.47 7.55
C GLU A 9 10.03 9.29 6.48
N SER A 10 10.50 9.26 5.22
CA SER A 10 9.77 9.92 4.13
C SER A 10 8.42 9.24 3.90
N VAL A 11 7.37 9.91 4.38
CA VAL A 11 5.97 9.57 4.17
C VAL A 11 5.44 10.38 2.99
N VAL A 12 4.69 9.72 2.11
CA VAL A 12 4.02 10.35 0.98
C VAL A 12 2.53 10.23 1.18
N ASP A 13 1.84 11.37 1.22
CA ASP A 13 0.39 11.40 1.24
C ASP A 13 -0.17 11.12 -0.15
N TYR A 14 -0.94 10.05 -0.25
CA TYR A 14 -1.59 9.61 -1.47
C TYR A 14 -3.10 9.78 -1.36
N ILE A 15 -3.71 10.40 -2.36
CA ILE A 15 -5.17 10.56 -2.46
C ILE A 15 -5.69 9.60 -3.54
N PRO A 16 -6.34 8.48 -3.14
CA PRO A 16 -6.93 7.54 -4.08
C PRO A 16 -7.98 8.22 -4.96
N GLU A 17 -8.09 7.79 -6.21
CA GLU A 17 -9.10 8.24 -7.18
C GLU A 17 -10.45 7.56 -6.98
N TYR A 18 -10.46 6.41 -6.28
CA TYR A 18 -11.65 5.62 -5.96
C TYR A 18 -12.91 6.47 -5.72
N GLY A 19 -13.99 6.18 -6.45
CA GLY A 19 -15.30 6.79 -6.22
C GLY A 19 -15.37 8.31 -6.36
N GLY A 20 -14.42 8.96 -7.07
CA GLY A 20 -14.36 10.42 -7.16
C GLY A 20 -13.79 11.09 -5.91
N ASN A 21 -13.09 10.33 -5.06
CA ASN A 21 -12.55 10.78 -3.77
C ASN A 21 -11.67 12.04 -3.87
N ARG A 22 -10.94 12.22 -4.98
CA ARG A 22 -10.11 13.42 -5.21
C ARG A 22 -10.91 14.72 -5.34
N GLU A 23 -12.19 14.62 -5.67
CA GLU A 23 -13.10 15.76 -5.82
C GLU A 23 -13.93 16.01 -4.54
N SER A 24 -13.77 15.14 -3.53
CA SER A 24 -14.44 15.28 -2.23
C SER A 24 -13.92 16.48 -1.45
N LEU A 25 -14.80 17.11 -0.67
CA LEU A 25 -14.43 18.15 0.29
C LEU A 25 -13.62 17.60 1.47
N ASP A 26 -13.79 16.33 1.79
CA ASP A 26 -13.01 15.58 2.79
C ASP A 26 -12.51 14.29 2.12
N PRO A 27 -11.37 14.35 1.40
CA PRO A 27 -10.85 13.19 0.68
C PRO A 27 -10.23 12.19 1.66
N CYS A 28 -10.38 10.91 1.34
CA CYS A 28 -9.56 9.86 1.92
C CYS A 28 -8.09 10.10 1.53
N ILE A 29 -7.23 10.24 2.53
CA ILE A 29 -5.79 10.41 2.37
C ILE A 29 -5.11 9.23 3.04
N VAL A 30 -4.20 8.59 2.31
CA VAL A 30 -3.42 7.46 2.80
C VAL A 30 -1.95 7.87 2.82
N SER A 31 -1.40 7.93 4.02
CA SER A 31 0.01 8.26 4.24
C SER A 31 0.86 6.99 4.07
N LEU A 32 1.66 6.94 3.02
CA LEU A 32 2.45 5.77 2.62
C LEU A 32 3.91 5.98 3.01
N ARG A 33 4.50 5.01 3.73
CA ARG A 33 5.95 4.97 3.92
C ARG A 33 6.62 4.72 2.58
N PHE A 34 7.80 5.31 2.40
CA PHE A 34 8.61 4.94 1.26
C PHE A 34 9.00 3.44 1.31
N VAL A 35 8.59 2.69 0.30
CA VAL A 35 8.97 1.29 0.12
C VAL A 35 10.05 1.20 -0.97
N PRO A 36 11.29 0.81 -0.61
CA PRO A 36 12.33 0.57 -1.60
C PRO A 36 11.93 -0.55 -2.57
N TYR A 37 12.35 -0.46 -3.83
CA TYR A 37 12.04 -1.47 -4.83
C TYR A 37 12.53 -2.87 -4.43
N SER A 38 13.65 -2.98 -3.68
CA SER A 38 14.12 -4.24 -3.11
C SER A 38 13.09 -4.88 -2.17
N ARG A 39 12.42 -4.07 -1.35
CA ARG A 39 11.39 -4.53 -0.40
C ARG A 39 10.12 -4.95 -1.12
N VAL A 40 9.73 -4.24 -2.19
CA VAL A 40 8.64 -4.69 -3.09
C VAL A 40 8.96 -6.08 -3.68
N GLN A 41 10.18 -6.27 -4.18
CA GLN A 41 10.60 -7.57 -4.70
C GLN A 41 10.60 -8.68 -3.64
N GLU A 42 10.87 -8.37 -2.37
CA GLU A 42 10.81 -9.35 -1.28
C GLU A 42 9.39 -9.90 -1.11
N TYR A 43 8.35 -9.06 -1.15
CA TYR A 43 6.96 -9.52 -1.10
C TYR A 43 6.60 -10.39 -2.30
N SER A 44 7.02 -10.01 -3.51
CA SER A 44 6.81 -10.84 -4.71
C SER A 44 7.51 -12.19 -4.63
N ARG A 45 8.75 -12.23 -4.11
CA ARG A 45 9.49 -13.49 -3.90
C ARG A 45 8.85 -14.34 -2.82
N LEU A 46 8.38 -13.73 -1.73
CA LEU A 46 7.68 -14.43 -0.66
C LEU A 46 6.40 -15.08 -1.17
N LEU A 47 5.63 -14.34 -1.98
CA LEU A 47 4.43 -14.86 -2.62
C LEU A 47 4.76 -16.06 -3.52
N ALA A 48 5.72 -15.89 -4.44
CA ALA A 48 6.15 -16.97 -5.34
C ALA A 48 6.69 -18.20 -4.59
N ALA A 49 7.38 -18.01 -3.47
CA ALA A 49 7.87 -19.11 -2.65
C ALA A 49 6.73 -19.85 -1.93
N ARG A 50 5.72 -19.12 -1.43
CA ARG A 50 4.57 -19.70 -0.71
C ARG A 50 3.57 -20.39 -1.63
N THR A 51 3.45 -19.95 -2.88
CA THR A 51 2.53 -20.53 -3.86
C THR A 51 3.17 -21.61 -4.75
N ARG A 52 4.50 -21.77 -4.70
CA ARG A 52 5.22 -22.75 -5.50
C ARG A 52 4.73 -24.18 -5.25
N GLY A 53 4.28 -24.85 -6.31
CA GLY A 53 3.86 -26.26 -6.25
C GLY A 53 2.46 -26.46 -5.66
N LEU A 54 1.72 -25.39 -5.36
CA LEU A 54 0.29 -25.49 -5.01
C LEU A 54 -0.53 -25.56 -6.30
N ALA A 55 -1.47 -26.51 -6.37
CA ALA A 55 -2.47 -26.59 -7.44
C ALA A 55 -3.84 -26.06 -6.99
N ASP A 56 -4.05 -25.94 -5.68
CA ASP A 56 -5.29 -25.45 -5.08
C ASP A 56 -5.37 -23.93 -5.17
N GLN A 57 -6.29 -23.45 -6.01
CA GLN A 57 -6.54 -22.04 -6.26
C GLN A 57 -7.05 -21.31 -5.00
N ALA A 58 -7.84 -21.97 -4.15
CA ALA A 58 -8.36 -21.35 -2.93
C ALA A 58 -7.21 -21.04 -1.96
N ARG A 59 -6.30 -22.00 -1.79
CA ARG A 59 -5.11 -21.84 -0.94
C ARG A 59 -4.13 -20.80 -1.49
N ILE A 60 -3.99 -20.70 -2.82
CA ILE A 60 -3.17 -19.66 -3.46
C ILE A 60 -3.77 -18.28 -3.19
N ALA A 61 -5.10 -18.12 -3.31
CA ALA A 61 -5.77 -16.85 -3.05
C ALA A 61 -5.59 -16.41 -1.59
N GLU A 62 -5.75 -17.32 -0.63
CA GLU A 62 -5.58 -17.05 0.80
C GLU A 62 -4.14 -16.61 1.14
N LEU A 63 -3.13 -17.30 0.58
CA LEU A 63 -1.72 -16.92 0.75
C LEU A 63 -1.40 -15.57 0.10
N THR A 64 -1.99 -15.29 -1.06
CA THR A 64 -1.85 -14.00 -1.76
C THR A 64 -2.41 -12.87 -0.92
N HIS A 65 -3.62 -13.04 -0.40
CA HIS A 65 -4.27 -12.09 0.48
C HIS A 65 -3.44 -11.84 1.75
N SER A 66 -2.91 -12.91 2.37
CA SER A 66 -2.05 -12.79 3.56
C SER A 66 -0.78 -11.96 3.29
N VAL A 67 -0.13 -12.15 2.14
CA VAL A 67 1.07 -11.38 1.77
C VAL A 67 0.73 -9.93 1.44
N GLN A 68 -0.37 -9.70 0.71
CA GLN A 68 -0.85 -8.35 0.38
C GLN A 68 -1.23 -7.55 1.62
N ARG A 69 -1.99 -8.14 2.55
CA ARG A 69 -2.31 -7.52 3.84
C ARG A 69 -1.06 -7.14 4.60
N LYS A 70 -0.06 -8.02 4.65
CA LYS A 70 1.22 -7.74 5.28
C LYS A 70 1.93 -6.56 4.61
N GLN A 71 2.01 -6.55 3.28
CA GLN A 71 2.61 -5.46 2.52
C GLN A 71 1.89 -4.12 2.80
N PHE A 72 0.56 -4.13 2.86
CA PHE A 72 -0.22 -2.93 3.14
C PHE A 72 0.02 -2.41 4.55
N VAL A 73 -0.23 -3.24 5.57
CA VAL A 73 -0.16 -2.83 6.99
C VAL A 73 1.26 -2.42 7.40
N GLU A 74 2.31 -3.04 6.87
CA GLU A 74 3.69 -2.66 7.20
C GLU A 74 4.11 -1.29 6.64
N ASN A 75 3.46 -0.84 5.56
CA ASN A 75 3.93 0.31 4.78
C ASN A 75 2.92 1.46 4.70
N VAL A 76 1.70 1.30 5.22
CA VAL A 76 0.76 2.41 5.42
C VAL A 76 0.92 2.94 6.85
N GLU A 77 1.18 4.23 6.98
CA GLU A 77 1.39 4.90 8.27
C GLU A 77 0.07 5.33 8.90
N CYS A 78 -0.81 5.93 8.10
CA CYS A 78 -2.05 6.56 8.57
C CYS A 78 -3.09 6.60 7.45
N ILE A 79 -4.36 6.47 7.82
CA ILE A 79 -5.51 6.78 6.98
C ILE A 79 -6.31 7.94 7.59
N GLN A 80 -6.67 8.90 6.75
CA GLN A 80 -7.52 10.03 7.08
C GLN A 80 -8.69 10.08 6.09
N GLY A 81 -9.83 10.64 6.50
CA GLY A 81 -10.99 10.83 5.62
C GLY A 81 -11.71 9.53 5.20
N TYR A 82 -11.45 8.39 5.86
CA TYR A 82 -12.16 7.13 5.59
C TYR A 82 -13.08 6.75 6.74
N TYR A 83 -14.33 6.41 6.39
CA TYR A 83 -15.42 6.13 7.32
C TYR A 83 -16.19 4.89 6.88
N VAL A 84 -16.51 4.03 7.85
CA VAL A 84 -17.42 2.90 7.68
C VAL A 84 -18.68 3.22 8.48
N GLY A 85 -19.75 3.61 7.77
CA GLY A 85 -20.93 4.20 8.42
C GLY A 85 -20.55 5.51 9.12
N GLU A 86 -20.72 5.57 10.44
CA GLU A 86 -20.35 6.73 11.27
C GLU A 86 -18.98 6.59 11.94
N THR A 87 -18.31 5.44 11.77
CA THR A 87 -17.04 5.15 12.45
C THR A 87 -15.87 5.53 11.55
N ARG A 88 -14.99 6.37 12.05
CA ARG A 88 -13.73 6.71 11.38
C ARG A 88 -12.75 5.55 11.51
N VAL A 89 -12.18 5.10 10.41
CA VAL A 89 -11.11 4.10 10.40
C VAL A 89 -9.78 4.79 10.09
N SER A 90 -8.83 4.68 11.01
CA SER A 90 -7.48 5.20 10.84
C SER A 90 -6.41 4.12 10.91
N ASP A 91 -6.76 2.92 11.40
CA ASP A 91 -5.86 1.78 11.48
C ASP A 91 -5.71 1.11 10.11
N PRO A 92 -4.46 0.87 9.63
CA PRO A 92 -4.23 0.21 8.34
C PRO A 92 -4.79 -1.19 8.22
N GLY A 93 -4.82 -1.95 9.31
CA GLY A 93 -5.37 -3.30 9.34
C GLY A 93 -6.88 -3.31 9.22
N GLU A 94 -7.55 -2.43 9.97
CA GLU A 94 -9.00 -2.24 9.88
C GLU A 94 -9.42 -1.67 8.52
N PHE A 95 -8.65 -0.72 7.98
CA PHE A 95 -8.89 -0.20 6.63
C PHE A 95 -8.78 -1.31 5.58
N TYR A 96 -7.74 -2.14 5.63
CA TYR A 96 -7.57 -3.24 4.68
C TYR A 96 -8.74 -4.24 4.72
N ASP A 97 -9.30 -4.49 5.90
CA ASP A 97 -10.40 -5.43 6.09
C ASP A 97 -11.78 -4.85 5.73
N THR A 98 -11.91 -3.52 5.71
CA THR A 98 -13.20 -2.83 5.47
C THR A 98 -13.30 -2.11 4.13
N ALA A 99 -12.16 -1.79 3.50
CA ALA A 99 -12.12 -1.14 2.20
C ALA A 99 -12.43 -2.10 1.05
N ASP A 100 -13.01 -1.55 -0.02
CA ASP A 100 -13.20 -2.29 -1.25
C ASP A 100 -11.87 -2.79 -1.81
N THR A 101 -11.89 -3.99 -2.40
CA THR A 101 -10.69 -4.62 -2.96
C THR A 101 -10.01 -3.73 -4.00
N ASP A 102 -10.77 -2.98 -4.81
CA ASP A 102 -10.21 -2.09 -5.83
C ASP A 102 -9.43 -0.91 -5.22
N LEU A 103 -9.92 -0.34 -4.11
CA LEU A 103 -9.24 0.73 -3.38
C LEU A 103 -7.93 0.23 -2.76
N VAL A 104 -7.95 -0.95 -2.14
CA VAL A 104 -6.75 -1.59 -1.59
C VAL A 104 -5.71 -1.85 -2.69
N LEU A 105 -6.15 -2.37 -3.85
CA LEU A 105 -5.27 -2.63 -4.98
C LEU A 105 -4.70 -1.34 -5.59
N GLU A 106 -5.47 -0.27 -5.65
CA GLU A 106 -5.01 1.06 -6.08
C GLU A 106 -3.85 1.53 -5.20
N ILE A 107 -4.01 1.47 -3.88
CA ILE A 107 -2.98 1.91 -2.92
C ILE A 107 -1.71 1.04 -3.05
N ILE A 108 -1.86 -0.28 -3.14
CA ILE A 108 -0.71 -1.19 -3.33
C ILE A 108 0.05 -0.83 -4.62
N ARG A 109 -0.65 -0.57 -5.72
CA ARG A 109 -0.04 -0.15 -7.00
C ARG A 109 0.64 1.21 -6.87
N ALA A 110 0.08 2.15 -6.11
CA ALA A 110 0.70 3.43 -5.84
C ALA A 110 2.02 3.27 -5.08
N MET A 111 2.07 2.38 -4.06
CA MET A 111 3.28 2.05 -3.32
C MET A 111 4.36 1.46 -4.24
N GLU A 112 3.99 0.51 -5.09
CA GLU A 112 4.91 -0.10 -6.05
C GLU A 112 5.41 0.91 -7.09
N SER A 113 4.55 1.83 -7.53
CA SER A 113 4.93 2.88 -8.49
C SER A 113 5.89 3.89 -7.86
N ASN A 114 5.64 4.30 -6.61
CA ASN A 114 6.54 5.20 -5.87
C ASN A 114 7.95 4.59 -5.74
N SER A 115 8.05 3.27 -5.58
CA SER A 115 9.34 2.56 -5.53
C SER A 115 10.19 2.70 -6.80
N ARG A 116 9.55 2.99 -7.94
CA ARG A 116 10.19 3.14 -9.27
C ARG A 116 10.51 4.58 -9.64
N LEU A 117 9.98 5.55 -8.90
CA LEU A 117 10.30 6.97 -9.12
C LEU A 117 11.76 7.22 -8.71
N SER A 118 12.53 7.84 -9.61
CA SER A 118 13.88 8.31 -9.29
C SER A 118 13.83 9.47 -8.28
N GLU A 119 14.88 9.68 -7.47
CA GLU A 119 14.91 10.77 -6.46
C GLU A 119 14.59 12.15 -7.05
N GLY A 120 14.96 12.41 -8.31
CA GLY A 120 14.68 13.67 -9.01
C GLY A 120 13.21 13.86 -9.43
N GLN A 121 12.44 12.77 -9.54
CA GLN A 121 11.01 12.82 -9.86
C GLN A 121 10.13 12.93 -8.60
N ARG A 122 10.69 12.69 -7.41
CA ARG A 122 9.96 12.82 -6.14
C ARG A 122 9.93 14.24 -5.57
N LYS A 123 10.82 15.12 -6.05
CA LYS A 123 10.99 16.49 -5.56
C LYS A 123 10.31 17.57 -6.42
N ASN A 124 9.75 17.20 -7.57
CA ASN A 124 8.97 18.07 -8.46
C ASN A 124 7.49 17.69 -8.39
#